data_AF-A0A5C5UZR2-F1
#
_entry.id   AF-A0A5C5UZR2-F1
#
_cell.length_a   1.000
_cell.length_b   1.000
_cell.length_c   1.000
_cell.angle_alpha   90.00
_cell.angle_beta   90.00
_cell.angle_gamma   90.00
#
_symmetry.space_group_name_H-M   'P 1'
#
loop_
_entity.id
_entity.type
_entity.pdbx_description
1 polymer ?
#
loop_
_entity_poly.entity_id
_entity_poly.type
_entity_poly.pdbx_seq_one_letter_code
_entity_poly.pdbx_strand_id
1 'polypeptide(L)'
;MLKQNPAPAVEKESGDVYGFEVWAPKREQDVGPDNSATRERIAELEAELTKLRGELRDQTADVFVFRCVPESKVFVYADCLSNAIDTLKRRMAKSYGNAWAMDSQTVQRMPLHDAARESPGNLIYSFGELERSRIVRDVTQSKERWQRLPNQGTYRRLLLDVEDYERRQRANAK
;
A
#
# COMPACT_ATOMS: atom_id res chain seq x y z
N MET A 1 74.91 -1.44 -62.41
CA MET A 1 76.01 -0.52 -62.74
C MET A 1 75.45 0.89 -62.84
N LEU A 2 76.10 1.86 -62.17
CA LEU A 2 75.84 3.31 -62.15
C LEU A 2 74.52 3.75 -61.50
N LYS A 3 74.40 4.87 -60.76
CA LYS A 3 75.32 5.85 -60.16
C LYS A 3 74.45 6.68 -59.17
N GLN A 4 75.05 7.05 -58.03
CA GLN A 4 74.90 8.32 -57.29
C GLN A 4 74.33 9.48 -58.14
N ASN A 5 73.53 10.45 -57.70
CA ASN A 5 73.51 11.35 -56.51
C ASN A 5 72.53 12.51 -56.89
N PRO A 6 72.36 13.62 -56.16
CA PRO A 6 72.27 13.88 -54.71
C PRO A 6 71.06 14.79 -54.35
N ALA A 7 70.82 15.05 -53.07
CA ALA A 7 70.07 16.25 -52.63
C ALA A 7 70.91 17.52 -52.82
N PRO A 8 70.31 18.72 -52.97
CA PRO A 8 70.38 19.67 -51.82
C PRO A 8 69.25 20.72 -51.68
N ALA A 9 69.18 21.29 -50.46
CA ALA A 9 68.81 22.66 -50.05
C ALA A 9 67.45 23.24 -50.52
N VAL A 10 66.44 23.40 -49.65
CA VAL A 10 66.27 24.49 -48.66
C VAL A 10 66.39 25.89 -49.27
N GLU A 11 65.24 26.44 -49.65
CA GLU A 11 64.99 27.88 -49.62
C GLU A 11 63.79 28.17 -48.72
N LYS A 12 63.86 29.30 -48.04
CA LYS A 12 63.11 29.67 -46.84
C LYS A 12 61.82 30.41 -47.17
N GLU A 13 60.97 30.42 -46.15
CA GLU A 13 60.03 31.47 -45.77
C GLU A 13 58.68 31.55 -46.52
N SER A 14 57.63 31.21 -45.77
CA SER A 14 56.62 32.16 -45.28
C SER A 14 55.21 31.58 -45.43
N GLY A 15 54.57 31.28 -44.29
CA GLY A 15 53.17 30.86 -44.27
C GLY A 15 52.83 29.91 -43.13
N ASP A 16 52.88 30.40 -41.90
CA ASP A 16 52.29 29.73 -40.74
C ASP A 16 50.76 29.61 -40.92
N VAL A 17 50.21 28.39 -41.02
CA VAL A 17 48.82 28.10 -40.64
C VAL A 17 48.71 26.64 -40.17
N TYR A 18 48.88 26.49 -38.85
CA TYR A 18 48.28 25.51 -37.94
C TYR A 18 48.51 24.00 -38.14
N GLY A 19 49.34 23.45 -37.24
CA GLY A 19 49.41 22.03 -36.92
C GLY A 19 48.08 21.51 -36.39
N PHE A 20 47.62 20.41 -36.99
CA PHE A 20 46.58 19.55 -36.43
C PHE A 20 47.17 18.78 -35.25
N GLU A 21 47.13 19.37 -34.06
CA GLU A 21 47.10 18.56 -32.84
C GLU A 21 45.76 17.82 -32.85
N VAL A 22 45.81 16.51 -33.16
CA VAL A 22 44.68 15.62 -32.90
C VAL A 22 44.57 15.50 -31.40
N TRP A 23 43.78 16.43 -30.82
CA TRP A 23 43.40 16.45 -29.42
C TRP A 23 42.67 15.14 -29.14
N ALA A 24 43.33 14.21 -28.46
CA ALA A 24 42.62 13.10 -27.84
C ALA A 24 41.58 13.74 -26.90
N PRO A 25 40.28 13.46 -27.05
CA PRO A 25 39.33 13.94 -26.06
C PRO A 25 39.76 13.29 -24.74
N LYS A 26 40.18 14.12 -23.78
CA LYS A 26 40.13 13.75 -22.37
C LYS A 26 38.75 13.12 -22.19
N ARG A 27 38.70 11.87 -21.73
CA ARG A 27 37.49 11.39 -21.08
C ARG A 27 37.31 12.28 -19.86
N GLU A 28 36.64 13.40 -20.04
CA GLU A 28 35.88 14.01 -18.97
C GLU A 28 34.89 12.93 -18.55
N GLN A 29 35.29 12.17 -17.53
CA GLN A 29 34.35 11.69 -16.55
C GLN A 29 33.70 12.95 -15.97
N ASP A 30 32.71 13.45 -16.70
CA ASP A 30 31.73 14.40 -16.20
C ASP A 30 30.84 13.59 -15.25
N VAL A 31 31.39 13.30 -14.07
CA VAL A 31 30.59 12.92 -12.91
C VAL A 31 29.90 14.22 -12.52
N GLY A 32 28.73 14.45 -13.14
CA GLY A 32 27.87 15.59 -12.84
C GLY A 32 27.64 15.71 -11.33
N PRO A 33 27.42 16.95 -10.84
CA PRO A 33 27.46 17.26 -9.42
C PRO A 33 26.41 16.45 -8.66
N ASP A 34 26.88 15.77 -7.63
CA ASP A 34 26.11 15.22 -6.52
C ASP A 34 25.08 14.11 -6.82
N ASN A 35 25.54 13.09 -7.58
CA ASN A 35 24.83 11.80 -7.67
C ASN A 35 24.84 11.03 -6.34
N SER A 36 25.70 11.39 -5.38
CA SER A 36 25.75 10.80 -4.03
C SER A 36 24.58 11.25 -3.16
N ALA A 37 24.36 12.56 -3.01
CA ALA A 37 23.27 13.07 -2.19
C ALA A 37 21.89 12.68 -2.75
N THR A 38 21.75 12.63 -4.08
CA THR A 38 20.52 12.15 -4.73
C THR A 38 20.31 10.65 -4.49
N ARG A 39 21.34 9.81 -4.51
CA ARG A 39 21.25 8.39 -4.17
C ARG A 39 20.93 8.15 -2.70
N GLU A 40 21.54 8.91 -1.79
CA GLU A 40 21.24 8.85 -0.36
C GLU A 40 19.80 9.26 -0.08
N ARG A 41 19.32 10.32 -0.74
CA ARG A 41 17.92 10.75 -0.63
C ARG A 41 16.95 9.72 -1.20
N ILE A 42 17.28 9.04 -2.30
CA ILE A 42 16.48 7.95 -2.86
C ILE A 42 16.43 6.79 -1.84
N ALA A 43 17.56 6.37 -1.27
CA ALA A 43 17.60 5.29 -0.29
C ALA A 43 16.79 5.63 0.98
N GLU A 44 16.84 6.89 1.44
CA GLU A 44 16.04 7.38 2.56
C GLU A 44 14.54 7.33 2.24
N LEU A 45 14.14 7.82 1.06
CA LEU A 45 12.74 7.79 0.61
C LEU A 45 12.24 6.35 0.37
N GLU A 46 13.09 5.44 -0.08
CA GLU A 46 12.76 4.01 -0.22
C GLU A 46 12.59 3.33 1.14
N ALA A 47 13.43 3.68 2.13
CA ALA A 47 13.29 3.22 3.50
C ALA A 47 12.02 3.78 4.15
N GLU A 48 11.72 5.05 3.94
CA GLU A 48 10.48 5.69 4.40
C GLU A 48 9.26 5.09 3.72
N LEU A 49 9.30 4.82 2.41
CA LEU A 49 8.25 4.09 1.70
C LEU A 49 8.08 2.66 2.22
N THR A 50 9.17 1.97 2.56
CA THR A 50 9.11 0.61 3.12
C THR A 50 8.48 0.63 4.51
N LYS A 51 8.86 1.61 5.33
CA LYS A 51 8.27 1.84 6.65
C LYS A 51 6.79 2.18 6.54
N LEU A 52 6.42 3.17 5.72
CA LEU A 52 5.04 3.57 5.47
C LEU A 52 4.22 2.43 4.87
N ARG A 53 4.79 1.63 3.96
CA ARG A 53 4.13 0.42 3.44
C ARG A 53 3.91 -0.63 4.52
N GLY A 54 4.85 -0.79 5.45
CA GLY A 54 4.68 -1.61 6.66
C GLY A 54 3.54 -1.09 7.53
N GLU A 55 3.57 0.20 7.87
CA GLU A 55 2.54 0.86 8.67
C GLU A 55 1.16 0.83 8.02
N LEU A 56 1.09 0.96 6.68
CA LEU A 56 -0.16 0.87 5.91
C LEU A 56 -0.68 -0.57 5.85
N ARG A 57 0.22 -1.56 5.75
CA ARG A 57 -0.13 -2.99 5.84
C ARG A 57 -0.65 -3.35 7.23
N ASP A 58 -0.25 -2.58 8.24
CA ASP A 58 -0.67 -2.73 9.64
C ASP A 58 -1.95 -1.95 9.99
N GLN A 59 -2.49 -1.15 9.06
CA GLN A 59 -3.81 -0.55 9.21
C GLN A 59 -4.87 -1.60 8.90
N THR A 60 -5.40 -2.22 9.95
CA THR A 60 -6.68 -2.92 9.85
C THR A 60 -7.74 -1.95 9.37
N ALA A 61 -8.56 -2.39 8.42
CA ALA A 61 -9.74 -1.64 7.99
C ALA A 61 -10.63 -1.30 9.18
N ASP A 62 -11.44 -0.26 9.02
CA ASP A 62 -12.40 0.17 10.03
C ASP A 62 -13.79 -0.37 9.72
N VAL A 63 -14.65 -0.31 10.73
CA VAL A 63 -16.06 -0.60 10.59
C VAL A 63 -16.83 0.70 10.41
N PHE A 64 -17.62 0.75 9.35
CA PHE A 64 -18.57 1.81 9.07
C PHE A 64 -19.97 1.30 9.40
N VAL A 65 -20.69 2.04 10.24
CA VAL A 65 -22.06 1.72 10.65
C VAL A 65 -23.02 2.68 9.96
N PHE A 66 -23.87 2.12 9.11
CA PHE A 66 -24.90 2.83 8.37
C PHE A 66 -26.26 2.56 9.00
N ARG A 67 -27.14 3.57 9.00
CA ARG A 67 -28.56 3.38 9.33
C ARG A 67 -29.34 3.29 8.04
N CYS A 68 -30.01 2.16 7.83
CA CYS A 68 -30.77 1.91 6.61
C CYS A 68 -32.22 1.51 6.95
N VAL A 69 -33.06 1.46 5.93
CA VAL A 69 -34.38 0.82 6.00
C VAL A 69 -34.34 -0.33 5.00
N PRO A 70 -34.77 -1.55 5.36
CA PRO A 70 -35.39 -1.95 6.65
C PRO A 70 -34.41 -2.23 7.80
N GLU A 71 -33.10 -2.33 7.55
CA GLU A 71 -32.10 -2.64 8.59
C GLU A 71 -31.65 -1.41 9.39
N SER A 72 -32.06 -1.32 10.66
CA SER A 72 -31.75 -0.17 11.55
C SER A 72 -30.26 0.16 11.69
N LYS A 73 -29.38 -0.86 11.65
CA LYS A 73 -27.93 -0.71 11.64
C LYS A 73 -27.28 -1.76 10.73
N VAL A 74 -26.43 -1.30 9.82
CA VAL A 74 -25.67 -2.13 8.89
C VAL A 74 -24.18 -1.87 9.11
N PHE A 75 -23.45 -2.91 9.49
CA PHE A 75 -21.99 -2.86 9.66
C PHE A 75 -21.31 -3.23 8.35
N VAL A 76 -20.32 -2.44 7.95
CA VAL A 76 -19.51 -2.66 6.74
C VAL A 76 -18.04 -2.52 7.09
N TYR A 77 -17.21 -3.48 6.66
CA TYR A 77 -15.78 -3.48 6.93
C TYR A 77 -14.99 -3.03 5.70
N ALA A 78 -14.34 -1.87 5.78
CA ALA A 78 -13.67 -1.27 4.63
C ALA A 78 -12.49 -0.36 5.02
N ASP A 79 -11.60 -0.13 4.05
CA ASP A 79 -10.43 0.73 4.23
C ASP A 79 -10.79 2.23 4.23
N CYS A 80 -11.88 2.59 3.56
CA CYS A 80 -12.34 3.97 3.44
C CYS A 80 -13.86 4.04 3.26
N LEU A 81 -14.41 5.24 3.49
CA LEU A 81 -15.86 5.49 3.41
C LEU A 81 -16.44 5.21 2.01
N SER A 82 -15.72 5.55 0.94
CA SER A 82 -16.17 5.29 -0.43
C SER A 82 -16.37 3.78 -0.66
N ASN A 83 -15.36 2.97 -0.31
CA ASN A 83 -15.44 1.51 -0.42
C ASN A 83 -16.55 0.94 0.47
N ALA A 84 -16.78 1.54 1.64
CA ALA A 84 -17.87 1.16 2.53
C ALA A 84 -19.24 1.41 1.89
N ILE A 85 -19.45 2.58 1.28
CA ILE A 85 -20.70 2.93 0.59
C ILE A 85 -20.95 2.00 -0.60
N ASP A 86 -19.94 1.70 -1.40
CA ASP A 86 -20.09 0.80 -2.55
C ASP A 86 -20.38 -0.65 -2.12
N THR A 87 -19.78 -1.06 -1.00
CA THR A 87 -20.05 -2.38 -0.41
C THR A 87 -21.45 -2.45 0.18
N LEU A 88 -21.89 -1.41 0.88
CA LEU A 88 -23.27 -1.27 1.37
C LEU A 88 -24.26 -1.36 0.20
N LYS A 89 -24.09 -0.53 -0.84
CA LYS A 89 -24.98 -0.51 -2.01
C LYS A 89 -25.10 -1.89 -2.66
N ARG A 90 -23.97 -2.57 -2.89
CA ARG A 90 -23.97 -3.92 -3.47
C ARG A 90 -24.70 -4.92 -2.58
N ARG A 91 -24.45 -4.87 -1.27
CA ARG A 91 -25.08 -5.76 -0.29
C ARG A 91 -26.59 -5.52 -0.21
N MET A 92 -27.01 -4.27 -0.04
CA MET A 92 -28.41 -3.92 0.10
C MET A 92 -29.19 -4.16 -1.19
N ALA A 93 -28.60 -3.88 -2.36
CA ALA A 93 -29.18 -4.23 -3.65
C ALA A 93 -29.35 -5.75 -3.82
N LYS A 94 -28.41 -6.57 -3.33
CA LYS A 94 -28.52 -8.03 -3.37
C LYS A 94 -29.63 -8.56 -2.46
N SER A 95 -29.79 -8.01 -1.26
CA SER A 95 -30.78 -8.49 -0.28
C SER A 95 -32.19 -7.93 -0.49
N TYR A 96 -32.30 -6.66 -0.89
CA TYR A 96 -33.56 -5.91 -0.91
C TYR A 96 -33.89 -5.30 -2.28
N GLY A 97 -33.03 -5.44 -3.29
CA GLY A 97 -33.23 -4.83 -4.60
C GLY A 97 -33.31 -3.30 -4.51
N ASN A 98 -34.47 -2.75 -4.86
CA ASN A 98 -34.75 -1.31 -4.77
C ASN A 98 -35.52 -0.93 -3.48
N ALA A 99 -35.89 -1.91 -2.64
CA ALA A 99 -36.67 -1.69 -1.43
C ALA A 99 -35.80 -1.36 -0.21
N TRP A 100 -34.80 -0.48 -0.39
CA TRP A 100 -33.96 0.00 0.69
C TRP A 100 -33.58 1.47 0.48
N ALA A 101 -33.30 2.15 1.58
CA ALA A 101 -32.77 3.50 1.58
C ALA A 101 -31.85 3.70 2.79
N MET A 102 -30.91 4.63 2.68
CA MET A 102 -30.21 5.12 3.87
C MET A 102 -31.14 6.06 4.64
N ASP A 103 -31.32 5.78 5.92
CA ASP A 103 -32.14 6.58 6.84
C ASP A 103 -31.39 7.84 7.31
N SER A 104 -30.07 7.74 7.43
CA SER A 104 -29.20 8.85 7.82
C SER A 104 -27.96 8.93 6.93
N GLN A 105 -27.55 10.15 6.60
CA GLN A 105 -26.28 10.42 5.92
C GLN A 105 -25.08 10.38 6.89
N THR A 106 -25.32 10.40 8.20
CA THR A 106 -24.25 10.33 9.20
C THR A 106 -23.77 8.89 9.33
N VAL A 107 -22.53 8.65 8.93
CA VAL A 107 -21.89 7.33 9.02
C VAL A 107 -20.94 7.33 10.22
N GLN A 108 -21.14 6.38 11.13
CA GLN A 108 -20.23 6.20 12.26
C GLN A 108 -19.06 5.32 11.82
N ARG A 109 -17.83 5.83 11.97
CA ARG A 109 -16.58 5.08 11.77
C ARG A 109 -16.05 4.66 13.13
N MET A 110 -15.72 3.39 13.28
CA MET A 110 -15.17 2.85 14.52
C MET A 110 -14.17 1.72 14.28
N PRO A 111 -13.21 1.52 15.19
CA PRO A 111 -12.35 0.35 15.17
C PRO A 111 -13.15 -0.94 15.28
N LEU A 112 -12.62 -2.02 14.69
CA LEU A 112 -13.27 -3.34 14.66
C LEU A 112 -13.61 -3.90 16.06
N HIS A 113 -12.76 -3.63 17.06
CA HIS A 113 -13.00 -4.10 18.44
C HIS A 113 -14.15 -3.34 19.13
N ASP A 114 -14.32 -2.05 18.83
CA ASP A 114 -15.44 -1.27 19.35
C ASP A 114 -16.75 -1.69 18.68
N ALA A 115 -16.73 -1.96 17.38
CA ALA A 115 -17.87 -2.55 16.68
C ALA A 115 -18.31 -3.89 17.30
N ALA A 116 -17.36 -4.72 17.72
CA ALA A 116 -17.67 -6.01 18.35
C ALA A 116 -18.38 -5.85 19.70
N ARG A 117 -18.15 -4.73 20.40
CA ARG A 117 -18.84 -4.39 21.65
C ARG A 117 -20.23 -3.80 21.41
N GLU A 118 -20.40 -3.03 20.34
CA GLU A 118 -21.70 -2.44 19.97
C GLU A 118 -22.65 -3.44 19.30
N SER A 119 -22.12 -4.49 18.68
CA SER A 119 -22.92 -5.51 18.01
C SER A 119 -23.84 -6.25 19.00
N PRO A 120 -25.14 -6.41 18.69
CA PRO A 120 -26.08 -7.16 19.56
C PRO A 120 -25.79 -8.66 19.60
N GLY A 121 -24.93 -9.18 18.72
CA GLY A 121 -24.56 -10.58 18.64
C GLY A 121 -23.10 -10.74 18.25
N ASN A 122 -22.75 -11.90 17.68
CA ASN A 122 -21.43 -12.11 17.11
C ASN A 122 -21.29 -11.23 15.87
N LEU A 123 -20.36 -10.27 15.95
CA LEU A 123 -20.16 -9.23 14.94
C LEU A 123 -19.89 -9.84 13.55
N ILE A 124 -19.16 -10.95 13.46
CA ILE A 124 -18.75 -11.55 12.19
C ILE A 124 -19.98 -11.87 11.32
N TYR A 125 -21.08 -12.30 11.92
CA TYR A 125 -22.30 -12.62 11.15
C TYR A 125 -23.03 -11.39 10.61
N SER A 126 -22.73 -10.19 11.11
CA SER A 126 -23.32 -8.95 10.60
C SER A 126 -22.75 -8.52 9.24
N PHE A 127 -21.63 -9.12 8.80
CA PHE A 127 -20.95 -8.80 7.56
C PHE A 127 -21.25 -9.80 6.44
N GLY A 128 -21.00 -9.39 5.18
CA GLY A 128 -21.03 -10.28 4.02
C GLY A 128 -19.88 -11.28 4.01
N GLU A 129 -19.99 -12.34 3.22
CA GLU A 129 -19.02 -13.46 3.19
C GLU A 129 -17.57 -13.01 2.95
N LEU A 130 -17.34 -12.16 1.96
CA LEU A 130 -16.00 -11.63 1.64
C LEU A 130 -15.42 -10.81 2.79
N GLU A 131 -16.24 -9.99 3.44
CA GLU A 131 -15.85 -9.19 4.59
C GLU A 131 -15.51 -10.10 5.79
N ARG A 132 -16.29 -11.15 6.03
CA ARG A 132 -16.01 -12.13 7.10
C ARG A 132 -14.64 -12.77 6.93
N SER A 133 -14.33 -13.28 5.75
CA SER A 133 -13.02 -13.89 5.48
C SER A 133 -11.89 -12.89 5.67
N ARG A 134 -12.09 -11.65 5.24
CA ARG A 134 -11.13 -10.56 5.41
C ARG A 134 -10.88 -10.27 6.90
N ILE A 135 -11.96 -10.08 7.67
CA ILE A 135 -11.87 -9.80 9.11
C ILE A 135 -11.16 -10.93 9.85
N VAL A 136 -11.53 -12.19 9.59
CA VAL A 136 -10.91 -13.34 10.25
C VAL A 136 -9.41 -13.39 9.98
N ARG A 137 -9.00 -13.17 8.72
CA ARG A 137 -7.58 -13.10 8.35
C ARG A 137 -6.86 -11.96 9.08
N ASP A 138 -7.43 -10.76 9.05
CA ASP A 138 -6.80 -9.56 9.60
C ASP A 138 -6.71 -9.66 11.16
N VAL A 139 -7.72 -10.23 11.82
CA VAL A 139 -7.71 -10.55 13.26
C VAL A 139 -6.68 -11.63 13.58
N THR A 140 -6.58 -12.69 12.76
CA THR A 140 -5.64 -13.79 13.01
C THR A 140 -4.20 -13.33 12.88
N GLN A 141 -3.89 -12.52 11.86
CA GLN A 141 -2.57 -11.90 11.69
C GLN A 141 -2.22 -10.94 12.83
N SER A 142 -3.23 -10.26 13.39
CA SER A 142 -3.06 -9.30 14.49
C SER A 142 -3.14 -9.92 15.89
N LYS A 143 -3.45 -11.22 16.01
CA LYS A 143 -3.74 -11.89 17.29
C LYS A 143 -2.58 -11.80 18.27
N GLU A 144 -1.35 -12.08 17.81
CA GLU A 144 -0.15 -11.99 18.64
C GLU A 144 0.13 -10.56 19.12
N ARG A 145 -0.11 -9.57 18.26
CA ARG A 145 0.04 -8.16 18.59
C ARG A 145 -0.94 -7.75 19.69
N TRP A 146 -2.21 -8.12 19.56
CA TRP A 146 -3.24 -7.74 20.53
C TRP A 146 -3.08 -8.42 21.88
N GLN A 147 -2.50 -9.63 21.91
CA GLN A 147 -2.13 -10.29 23.16
C GLN A 147 -0.98 -9.59 23.89
N ARG A 148 -0.12 -8.85 23.20
CA ARG A 148 0.98 -8.08 23.85
C ARG A 148 0.55 -6.71 24.37
N LEU A 149 -0.65 -6.24 24.03
CA LEU A 149 -1.15 -4.95 24.49
C LEU A 149 -1.64 -5.05 25.95
N PRO A 150 -1.45 -4.00 26.78
CA PRO A 150 -1.92 -3.99 28.17
C PRO A 150 -3.45 -4.06 28.28
N ASN A 151 -4.17 -3.67 27.22
CA ASN A 151 -5.63 -3.62 27.17
C ASN A 151 -6.24 -4.85 26.48
N GLN A 152 -5.80 -6.05 26.84
CA GLN A 152 -6.29 -7.30 26.23
C GLN A 152 -7.83 -7.44 26.31
N GLY A 153 -8.43 -6.91 27.39
CA GLY A 153 -9.89 -6.94 27.59
C GLY A 153 -10.67 -6.27 26.46
N THR A 154 -10.10 -5.25 25.81
CA THR A 154 -10.74 -4.52 24.71
C THR A 154 -10.98 -5.42 23.49
N TYR A 155 -10.06 -6.33 23.19
CA TYR A 155 -10.12 -7.20 22.02
C TYR A 155 -10.79 -8.55 22.31
N ARG A 156 -11.02 -8.86 23.59
CA ARG A 156 -11.55 -10.16 24.01
C ARG A 156 -12.86 -10.52 23.32
N ARG A 157 -13.78 -9.57 23.18
CA ARG A 157 -15.07 -9.80 22.52
C ARG A 157 -14.89 -10.17 21.05
N LEU A 158 -14.08 -9.41 20.32
CA LEU A 158 -13.78 -9.66 18.91
C LEU A 158 -13.11 -11.02 18.68
N LEU A 159 -12.17 -11.41 19.56
CA LEU A 159 -11.52 -12.72 19.49
C LEU A 159 -12.52 -13.86 19.69
N LEU A 160 -13.44 -13.73 20.65
CA LEU A 160 -14.50 -14.72 20.87
C LEU A 160 -15.45 -14.84 19.67
N ASP A 161 -15.79 -13.71 19.05
CA ASP A 161 -16.65 -13.68 17.86
C ASP A 161 -16.00 -14.41 16.67
N VAL A 162 -14.68 -14.21 16.46
CA VAL A 162 -13.92 -14.94 15.44
C VAL A 162 -13.83 -16.44 15.75
N GLU A 163 -13.52 -16.79 17.00
CA GLU A 163 -13.42 -18.21 17.41
C GLU A 163 -14.75 -18.97 17.28
N ASP A 164 -15.87 -18.33 17.63
CA ASP A 164 -17.21 -18.92 17.40
C ASP A 164 -17.50 -19.08 15.91
N TYR A 165 -17.16 -18.09 15.08
CA TYR A 165 -17.32 -18.19 13.63
C TYR A 165 -16.51 -19.36 13.04
N GLU A 166 -15.21 -19.45 13.34
CA GLU A 166 -14.35 -20.54 12.86
C GLU A 166 -14.84 -21.91 13.32
N ARG A 167 -15.31 -22.02 14.56
CA ARG A 167 -15.87 -23.27 15.10
C ARG A 167 -17.07 -23.73 14.30
N ARG A 168 -17.99 -22.83 13.95
CA ARG A 168 -19.17 -23.17 13.12
C ARG A 168 -18.79 -23.52 11.69
N GLN A 169 -17.81 -22.84 11.09
CA GLN A 169 -17.31 -23.21 9.77
C GLN A 169 -16.76 -24.64 9.74
N ARG A 170 -15.96 -25.02 10.76
CA ARG A 170 -15.44 -26.40 10.87
C ARG A 170 -16.54 -27.45 11.12
N ALA A 171 -17.60 -27.08 11.82
CA ALA A 171 -18.74 -27.97 12.05
C ALA A 171 -19.56 -28.20 10.76
N ASN A 172 -19.76 -27.15 9.96
CA ASN A 172 -20.51 -27.23 8.70
C ASN A 172 -19.73 -27.91 7.55
N ALA A 173 -18.41 -28.04 7.68
CA ALA A 173 -17.55 -28.71 6.70
C ALA A 173 -17.46 -30.24 6.89
N LYS A 174 -18.13 -30.79 7.91
CA LYS A 174 -18.23 -32.23 8.19
C LYS A 174 -19.60 -32.74 7.78
#